data_AF-A0A7C9ILL9-F1
#
_entry.id   AF-A0A7C9ILL9-F1
#
_cell.length_a   1.000
_cell.length_b   1.000
_cell.length_c   1.000
_cell.angle_alpha   90.00
_cell.angle_beta   90.00
_cell.angle_gamma   90.00
#
_symmetry.space_group_name_H-M   'P 1'
#
loop_
_entity.id
_entity.type
_entity.pdbx_description
1 polymer ?
#
loop_
_entity_poly.entity_id
_entity_poly.type
_entity_poly.pdbx_seq_one_letter_code
_entity_poly.pdbx_strand_id
1 'polypeptide(L)'
;MKPLPQTPQLLTVARRVVWFKPPEEALAEPAHFLAHVMTYGTVEDLKLLAGVVGLAEFREALAQAPPGIFDPRSWAYWNARCGRQPTPPLPTRAL
;
A
#
# COMPACT_ATOMS: atom_id res chain seq x y z
N MET A 1 -8.62 -0.50 -8.53
CA MET A 1 -9.34 -0.11 -7.28
C MET A 1 -10.10 1.21 -7.44
N LYS A 2 -11.17 1.42 -6.67
CA LYS A 2 -11.86 2.71 -6.55
C LYS A 2 -11.14 3.63 -5.53
N PRO A 3 -11.18 4.96 -5.68
CA PRO A 3 -10.65 5.90 -4.69
C PRO A 3 -11.11 5.59 -3.26
N LEU A 4 -10.21 5.76 -2.29
CA LEU A 4 -10.53 5.55 -0.88
C LEU A 4 -11.28 6.76 -0.30
N PRO A 5 -12.15 6.56 0.69
CA PRO A 5 -12.87 7.66 1.33
C PRO A 5 -11.88 8.61 2.04
N GLN A 6 -12.10 9.92 1.89
CA GLN A 6 -11.27 10.96 2.49
C GLN A 6 -11.67 11.25 3.94
N THR A 7 -11.60 10.24 4.81
CA THR A 7 -11.85 10.42 6.25
C THR A 7 -10.66 11.13 6.90
N PRO A 8 -10.86 11.91 7.98
CA PRO A 8 -9.76 12.57 8.69
C PRO A 8 -8.64 11.61 9.13
N GLN A 9 -9.01 10.39 9.50
CA GLN A 9 -8.07 9.34 9.89
C GLN A 9 -7.22 8.88 8.71
N LEU A 10 -7.84 8.58 7.56
CA LEU A 10 -7.09 8.15 6.37
C LEU A 10 -6.24 9.25 5.78
N LEU A 11 -6.70 10.52 5.83
CA LEU A 11 -5.89 11.67 5.41
C LEU A 11 -4.65 11.84 6.29
N THR A 12 -4.77 11.57 7.60
CA THR A 12 -3.63 11.58 8.53
C THR A 12 -2.62 10.49 8.18
N VAL A 13 -3.09 9.27 7.91
CA VAL A 13 -2.22 8.15 7.47
C VAL A 13 -1.53 8.48 6.16
N ALA A 14 -2.29 8.94 5.16
CA ALA A 14 -1.78 9.32 3.84
C ALA A 14 -0.68 10.38 3.92
N ARG A 15 -0.86 11.42 4.73
CA ARG A 15 0.15 12.47 4.94
C ARG A 15 1.46 11.92 5.52
N ARG A 16 1.37 10.90 6.37
CA ARG A 16 2.55 10.29 7.02
C ARG A 16 3.29 9.34 6.09
N VAL A 17 2.56 8.45 5.41
CA VAL A 17 3.16 7.37 4.60
C VAL A 17 3.48 7.81 3.17
N VAL A 18 2.79 8.82 2.66
CA VAL A 18 3.02 9.44 1.33
C VAL A 18 3.33 10.92 1.51
N TRP A 19 4.50 11.25 2.07
CA TRP A 19 4.87 12.61 2.48
C TRP A 19 5.13 13.60 1.32
N PHE A 20 5.21 13.11 0.08
CA PHE A 20 5.64 13.89 -1.09
C PHE A 20 4.49 14.35 -2.00
N LYS A 21 3.24 14.02 -1.69
CA LYS A 21 2.06 14.54 -2.42
C LYS A 21 0.88 14.81 -1.47
N PRO A 22 -0.14 15.58 -1.91
CA PRO A 22 -1.34 15.81 -1.09
C PRO A 22 -2.03 14.51 -0.67
N PRO A 23 -2.50 14.38 0.58
CA PRO A 23 -3.13 13.14 1.06
C PRO A 23 -4.42 12.81 0.29
N GLU A 24 -5.14 13.81 -0.21
CA GLU A 24 -6.32 13.63 -1.06
C GLU A 24 -5.98 12.94 -2.37
N GLU A 25 -4.87 13.33 -3.01
CA GLU A 25 -4.34 12.70 -4.22
C GLU A 25 -3.84 11.28 -3.93
N ALA A 26 -3.17 11.07 -2.79
CA ALA A 26 -2.74 9.74 -2.38
C ALA A 26 -3.93 8.78 -2.21
N LEU A 27 -5.02 9.20 -1.56
CA LEU A 27 -6.23 8.39 -1.42
C LEU A 27 -6.99 8.18 -2.74
N ALA A 28 -6.81 9.08 -3.72
CA ALA A 28 -7.32 8.91 -5.09
C ALA A 28 -6.53 7.87 -5.91
N GLU A 29 -5.32 7.51 -5.48
CA GLU A 29 -4.47 6.45 -6.05
C GLU A 29 -4.28 5.26 -5.08
N PRO A 30 -5.32 4.43 -4.83
CA PRO A 30 -5.31 3.42 -3.78
C PRO A 30 -4.14 2.43 -3.84
N ALA A 31 -3.74 1.96 -5.03
CA ALA A 31 -2.64 1.00 -5.16
C ALA A 31 -1.32 1.60 -4.65
N HIS A 32 -1.05 2.83 -5.04
CA HIS A 32 0.16 3.55 -4.67
C HIS A 32 0.17 3.89 -3.18
N PHE A 33 -0.97 4.34 -2.64
CA PHE A 33 -1.12 4.57 -1.20
C PHE A 33 -0.98 3.28 -0.39
N LEU A 34 -1.63 2.19 -0.79
CA LEU A 34 -1.52 0.92 -0.10
C LEU A 34 -0.09 0.36 -0.14
N ALA A 35 0.63 0.51 -1.25
CA ALA A 35 2.05 0.13 -1.31
C ALA A 35 2.90 0.88 -0.25
N HIS A 36 2.62 2.17 -0.04
CA HIS A 36 3.28 2.96 1.01
C HIS A 36 2.85 2.53 2.41
N VAL A 37 1.56 2.28 2.66
CA VAL A 37 1.10 1.75 3.95
C VAL A 37 1.72 0.39 4.25
N MET A 38 1.81 -0.48 3.26
CA MET A 38 2.37 -1.82 3.41
C MET A 38 3.87 -1.79 3.74
N THR A 39 4.57 -0.72 3.37
CA THR A 39 6.02 -0.56 3.60
C THR A 39 6.32 0.27 4.85
N TYR A 40 5.62 1.39 5.04
CA TYR A 40 5.91 2.40 6.06
C TYR A 40 4.81 2.54 7.12
N GLY A 41 3.66 1.90 6.93
CA GLY A 41 2.52 1.99 7.83
C GLY A 41 2.75 1.24 9.14
N THR A 42 2.03 1.67 10.19
CA THR A 42 2.03 0.99 11.48
C THR A 42 0.87 0.02 11.60
N VAL A 43 0.86 -0.80 12.66
CA VAL A 43 -0.26 -1.70 12.95
C VAL A 43 -1.57 -0.92 13.14
N GLU A 44 -1.49 0.28 13.70
CA GLU A 44 -2.64 1.19 13.88
C GLU A 44 -3.21 1.65 12.53
N ASP A 45 -2.37 1.93 11.54
CA ASP A 45 -2.85 2.28 10.19
C ASP A 45 -3.61 1.12 9.56
N LEU A 46 -3.06 -0.10 9.71
CA LEU A 46 -3.70 -1.31 9.19
C LEU A 46 -5.05 -1.56 9.86
N LYS A 47 -5.21 -1.21 11.14
CA LYS A 47 -6.50 -1.25 11.84
C LYS A 47 -7.48 -0.20 11.32
N LEU A 48 -7.02 1.02 11.02
CA LEU A 48 -7.87 2.07 10.44
C LEU A 48 -8.35 1.73 9.02
N LEU A 49 -7.55 0.94 8.31
CA LEU A 49 -7.87 0.43 6.99
C LEU A 49 -8.80 -0.79 7.02
N ALA A 50 -8.94 -1.44 8.17
CA ALA A 50 -9.83 -2.58 8.33
C ALA A 50 -11.28 -2.15 8.08
N GLY A 51 -11.94 -2.78 7.11
CA GLY A 51 -13.31 -2.45 6.67
C GLY A 51 -13.37 -1.47 5.51
N VAL A 52 -12.26 -0.82 5.14
CA VAL A 52 -12.15 -0.01 3.91
C VAL A 52 -11.45 -0.81 2.81
N VAL A 53 -10.42 -1.57 3.17
CA VAL A 53 -9.66 -2.42 2.26
C VAL A 53 -9.52 -3.83 2.84
N GLY A 54 -9.53 -4.82 1.95
CA GLY A 54 -9.38 -6.22 2.28
C GLY A 54 -8.14 -6.84 1.65
N LEU A 55 -8.07 -8.18 1.74
CA LEU A 55 -6.96 -8.95 1.18
C LEU A 55 -6.85 -8.80 -0.35
N ALA A 56 -7.97 -8.56 -1.03
CA ALA A 56 -7.99 -8.38 -2.48
C ALA A 56 -7.28 -7.09 -2.90
N GLU A 57 -7.52 -5.99 -2.19
CA GLU A 57 -6.89 -4.70 -2.46
C GLU A 57 -5.38 -4.73 -2.16
N PHE A 58 -4.96 -5.42 -1.10
CA PHE A 58 -3.53 -5.64 -0.84
C PHE A 58 -2.86 -6.48 -1.93
N ARG A 59 -3.55 -7.50 -2.46
CA ARG A 59 -3.07 -8.29 -3.61
C ARG A 59 -2.94 -7.42 -4.86
N GLU A 60 -3.92 -6.57 -5.13
CA GLU A 60 -3.89 -5.66 -6.28
C GLU A 60 -2.76 -4.63 -6.14
N ALA A 61 -2.55 -4.06 -4.94
CA ALA A 61 -1.43 -3.16 -4.65
C ALA A 61 -0.07 -3.83 -4.88
N LEU A 62 0.09 -5.10 -4.49
CA LEU A 62 1.31 -5.87 -4.78
C LEU A 62 1.49 -6.21 -6.27
N ALA A 63 0.40 -6.33 -7.03
CA ALA A 63 0.44 -6.59 -8.47
C ALA A 63 0.78 -5.34 -9.28
N GLN A 64 0.38 -4.16 -8.78
CA GLN A 64 0.61 -2.85 -9.40
C GLN A 64 1.76 -2.07 -8.75
N ALA A 65 2.53 -2.72 -7.86
CA ALA A 65 3.58 -2.07 -7.08
C ALA A 65 4.64 -1.44 -8.01
N PRO A 66 4.83 -0.11 -7.98
CA PRO A 66 5.89 0.52 -8.75
C PRO A 66 7.27 0.22 -8.12
N PRO A 67 8.34 0.32 -8.92
CA PRO A 67 9.70 0.12 -8.42
C PRO A 67 10.07 1.16 -7.37
N GLY A 68 10.77 0.72 -6.32
CA GLY A 68 11.37 1.60 -5.32
C GLY A 68 10.52 1.91 -4.08
N ILE A 69 9.28 1.44 -3.98
CA ILE A 69 8.48 1.60 -2.75
C ILE A 69 8.83 0.50 -1.74
N PHE A 70 8.65 -0.77 -2.12
CA PHE A 70 8.79 -1.88 -1.18
C PHE A 70 10.25 -2.18 -0.84
N ASP A 71 10.55 -2.30 0.45
CA ASP A 71 11.76 -2.95 0.93
C ASP A 71 11.65 -4.49 0.87
N PRO A 72 12.77 -5.25 0.87
CA PRO A 72 12.73 -6.71 0.77
C PRO A 72 11.92 -7.42 1.86
N ARG A 73 11.94 -6.90 3.09
CA ARG A 73 11.23 -7.51 4.24
C ARG A 73 9.73 -7.34 4.07
N SER A 74 9.28 -6.13 3.78
CA SER A 74 7.87 -5.81 3.56
C SER A 74 7.33 -6.56 2.33
N TRP A 75 8.10 -6.64 1.25
CA TRP A 75 7.74 -7.41 0.06
C TRP A 75 7.54 -8.89 0.35
N ALA A 76 8.48 -9.53 1.06
CA ALA A 76 8.38 -10.94 1.42
C ALA A 76 7.17 -11.20 2.32
N TYR A 77 6.98 -10.38 3.36
CA TYR A 77 5.87 -10.52 4.31
C TYR A 77 4.52 -10.41 3.61
N TRP A 78 4.30 -9.36 2.81
CA TRP A 78 2.99 -9.11 2.20
C TRP A 78 2.68 -10.09 1.08
N ASN A 79 3.66 -10.53 0.30
CA ASN A 79 3.45 -11.60 -0.68
C ASN A 79 3.05 -12.91 0.02
N ALA A 80 3.73 -13.30 1.10
CA ALA A 80 3.34 -14.46 1.90
C ALA A 80 1.93 -14.32 2.50
N ARG A 81 1.65 -13.19 3.16
CA ARG A 81 0.32 -12.87 3.74
C ARG A 81 -0.80 -12.89 2.70
N CYS A 82 -0.49 -12.47 1.47
CA CYS A 82 -1.44 -12.48 0.37
C CYS A 82 -1.51 -13.84 -0.37
N GLY A 83 -0.74 -14.85 0.03
CA GLY A 83 -0.71 -16.16 -0.62
C GLY A 83 0.00 -16.18 -1.98
N ARG A 84 0.85 -15.18 -2.27
CA ARG A 84 1.70 -15.13 -3.47
C ARG A 84 3.01 -15.83 -3.16
N GLN A 85 3.04 -17.15 -3.32
CA GLN A 85 4.21 -18.01 -3.11
C GLN A 85 4.52 -18.84 -4.38
N PRO A 86 5.80 -18.95 -4.81
CA PRO A 86 6.97 -18.30 -4.21
C PRO A 86 6.92 -16.77 -4.33
N THR A 87 7.57 -16.07 -3.40
CA THR A 87 7.64 -14.59 -3.43
C THR A 87 8.29 -14.13 -4.74
N PRO A 88 7.62 -13.32 -5.58
CA PRO A 88 8.20 -12.83 -6.82
C PRO A 88 9.40 -11.90 -6.55
N PRO A 89 10.27 -11.62 -7.54
CA PRO A 89 11.28 -10.59 -7.40
C PRO A 89 10.65 -9.21 -7.15
N LEU A 90 11.41 -8.30 -6.54
CA LEU A 90 10.99 -6.91 -6.37
C LEU A 90 10.78 -6.25 -7.75
N PRO A 91 9.80 -5.33 -7.88
CA PRO A 91 9.63 -4.55 -9.10
C PRO A 91 10.88 -3.72 -9.40
N THR A 92 11.36 -3.78 -10.63
CA THR A 92 12.48 -2.99 -11.13
C THR A 92 12.00 -1.97 -12.15
N ARG A 93 12.76 -0.89 -12.33
CA ARG A 93 12.47 0.10 -13.37
C ARG A 93 12.75 -0.53 -14.73
N ALA A 94 11.75 -0.53 -15.63
CA ALA A 94 11.99 -0.83 -17.04
C ALA A 94 12.88 0.29 -17.63
N LEU A 95 13.96 -0.11 -18.31
CA LEU A 95 14.87 0.80 -19.01
C LEU A 95 14.41 1.04 -20.44
#